data_AF-A0AB37QWH4-F1
#
_entry.id   AF-A0AB37QWH4-F1
#
_cell.length_a   1.000
_cell.length_b   1.000
_cell.length_c   1.000
_cell.angle_alpha   90.00
_cell.angle_beta   90.00
_cell.angle_gamma   90.00
#
_symmetry.space_group_name_H-M   'P 1'
#
loop_
_entity.id
_entity.type
_entity.pdbx_description
1 polymer ?
#
loop_
_entity_poly.entity_id
_entity_poly.type
_entity_poly.pdbx_seq_one_letter_code
_entity_poly.pdbx_strand_id
1 'polypeptide(L)'
;MLTDCDKRWLEAIRESHRSWTPLVLAELRGVQPADLRQIAGQVLVFYNHMYVSARQLVDAVVQETVTQNGHVAEVYEYSCACAVHKLQDSLTPADGRAVMLASGYYGVDLDVMRTNADQAVRDAAQRLYEDWLAIDENTMKRNQRNGNR
;
A
#
# COMPACT_ATOMS: atom_id res chain seq x y z
N MET A 1 -22.35 25.64 29.02
CA MET A 1 -22.19 26.30 27.71
C MET A 1 -21.12 25.50 26.96
N LEU A 2 -21.36 25.05 25.73
CA LEU A 2 -20.35 24.32 24.95
C LEU A 2 -19.26 25.28 24.48
N THR A 3 -17.99 24.89 24.64
CA THR A 3 -16.86 25.64 24.09
C THR A 3 -16.78 25.48 22.57
N ASP A 4 -16.01 26.33 21.90
CA ASP A 4 -15.80 26.18 20.45
C ASP A 4 -15.01 24.91 20.10
N CYS A 5 -14.19 24.41 21.02
CA CYS A 5 -13.53 23.11 20.89
C CYS A 5 -14.57 21.98 20.85
N ASP A 6 -15.53 22.00 21.79
CA ASP A 6 -16.59 20.98 21.86
C ASP A 6 -17.45 20.99 20.59
N LYS A 7 -17.77 22.18 20.06
CA LYS A 7 -18.53 22.31 18.80
C LYS A 7 -17.78 21.71 17.61
N ARG A 8 -16.48 21.99 17.49
CA ARG A 8 -15.64 21.44 16.41
C ARG A 8 -15.53 19.92 16.50
N TRP A 9 -15.38 19.40 17.72
CA TRP A 9 -15.32 17.96 17.96
C TRP A 9 -16.65 17.27 17.59
N LEU A 10 -17.79 17.85 18.00
CA LEU A 10 -19.12 17.34 17.63
C LEU A 10 -19.38 17.40 16.12
N GLU A 11 -18.96 18.47 15.44
CA GLU A 11 -19.06 18.58 13.98
C GLU A 11 -18.24 17.47 13.30
N ALA A 12 -17.02 17.23 13.77
CA ALA A 12 -16.15 16.18 13.23
C ALA A 12 -16.72 14.77 13.43
N ILE A 13 -17.32 14.48 14.59
CA ILE A 13 -18.04 13.23 14.82
C ILE A 13 -19.21 13.08 13.85
N ARG A 14 -20.01 14.14 13.69
CA ARG A 14 -21.17 14.11 12.79
C ARG A 14 -20.74 13.85 11.35
N GLU A 15 -19.64 14.47 10.92
CA GLU A 15 -19.09 14.27 9.59
C GLU A 15 -18.53 12.85 9.42
N SER A 16 -17.87 12.30 10.44
CA SER A 16 -17.43 10.91 10.42
C SER A 16 -18.60 9.96 10.22
N HIS A 17 -19.66 10.05 11.02
CA HIS A 17 -20.85 9.21 10.83
C HIS A 17 -21.48 9.33 9.43
N ARG A 18 -21.51 10.54 8.86
CA ARG A 18 -22.02 10.75 7.50
C ARG A 18 -21.15 10.07 6.45
N SER A 19 -19.82 10.13 6.61
CA SER A 19 -18.87 9.52 5.67
C SER A 19 -19.02 8.01 5.53
N TRP A 20 -19.57 7.32 6.55
CA TRP A 20 -19.83 5.88 6.52
C TRP A 20 -21.05 5.48 5.67
N THR A 21 -22.03 6.36 5.53
CA THR A 21 -23.30 6.03 4.86
C THR A 21 -23.10 5.59 3.40
N PRO A 22 -22.30 6.29 2.57
CA PRO A 22 -22.00 5.85 1.21
C PRO A 22 -21.34 4.46 1.14
N LEU A 23 -20.41 4.16 2.06
CA LEU A 23 -19.71 2.87 2.09
C LEU A 23 -20.69 1.73 2.37
N VAL A 24 -21.51 1.85 3.42
CA VAL A 24 -22.50 0.83 3.79
C VAL A 24 -23.49 0.58 2.63
N LEU A 25 -23.95 1.65 1.97
CA LEU A 25 -24.85 1.52 0.83
C LEU A 25 -24.19 0.86 -0.39
N ALA A 26 -22.91 1.16 -0.64
CA ALA A 26 -22.16 0.56 -1.74
C ALA A 26 -21.98 -0.96 -1.55
N GLU A 27 -21.73 -1.38 -0.31
CA GLU A 27 -21.58 -2.80 0.04
C GLU A 27 -22.89 -3.57 -0.12
N LEU A 28 -24.00 -3.00 0.37
CA LEU A 28 -25.32 -3.61 0.19
C LEU A 28 -25.73 -3.74 -1.28
N ARG A 29 -25.24 -2.84 -2.13
CA ARG A 29 -25.49 -2.85 -3.58
C ARG A 29 -24.55 -3.78 -4.36
N GLY A 30 -23.52 -4.33 -3.73
CA GLY A 30 -22.51 -5.14 -4.42
C GLY A 30 -21.72 -4.35 -5.46
N VAL A 31 -21.38 -3.10 -5.14
CA VAL A 31 -20.57 -2.23 -6.01
C VAL A 31 -19.21 -2.88 -6.30
N GLN A 32 -18.67 -2.62 -7.49
CA GLN A 32 -17.39 -3.18 -7.92
C GLN A 32 -16.24 -2.81 -6.97
N PRO A 33 -15.22 -3.67 -6.78
CA PRO A 33 -14.15 -3.43 -5.82
C PRO A 33 -13.40 -2.11 -6.01
N ALA A 34 -13.22 -1.66 -7.25
CA ALA A 34 -12.53 -0.39 -7.55
C ALA A 34 -13.31 0.83 -7.04
N ASP A 35 -14.62 0.86 -7.27
CA ASP A 35 -15.51 1.92 -6.79
C ASP A 35 -15.66 1.84 -5.26
N LEU A 36 -15.75 0.63 -4.71
CA LEU A 36 -15.79 0.39 -3.28
C LEU A 36 -14.53 0.92 -2.58
N ARG A 37 -13.36 0.71 -3.18
CA ARG A 37 -12.09 1.27 -2.72
C ARG A 37 -12.09 2.80 -2.71
N GLN A 38 -12.62 3.43 -3.76
CA GLN A 38 -12.73 4.89 -3.82
C GLN A 38 -13.64 5.43 -2.72
N ILE A 39 -14.80 4.81 -2.51
CA ILE A 39 -15.77 5.20 -1.47
C ILE A 39 -15.18 4.98 -0.08
N ALA A 40 -14.57 3.82 0.17
CA ALA A 40 -13.89 3.53 1.44
C ALA A 40 -12.79 4.55 1.75
N GLY A 41 -12.06 5.02 0.73
CA GLY A 41 -11.05 6.05 0.89
C GLY A 41 -11.56 7.40 1.41
N GLN A 42 -12.85 7.70 1.26
CA GLN A 42 -13.49 8.93 1.74
C GLN A 42 -14.00 8.83 3.17
N VAL A 43 -14.04 7.62 3.75
CA VAL A 43 -14.48 7.40 5.13
C VAL A 43 -13.51 8.06 6.09
N LEU A 44 -14.05 8.80 7.07
CA LEU A 44 -13.27 9.40 8.13
C LEU A 44 -13.11 8.41 9.28
N VAL A 45 -11.86 8.00 9.51
CA VAL A 45 -11.43 7.11 10.59
C VAL A 45 -10.80 7.90 11.72
N PHE A 46 -10.95 7.43 12.95
CA PHE A 46 -10.34 8.08 14.11
C PHE A 46 -8.92 7.54 14.33
N TYR A 47 -7.92 8.42 14.20
CA TYR A 47 -6.50 8.09 14.37
C TYR A 47 -5.75 9.26 15.00
N ASN A 48 -4.87 8.98 15.97
CA ASN A 48 -4.08 10.01 16.68
C ASN A 48 -4.91 11.24 17.12
N HIS A 49 -6.02 10.99 17.81
CA HIS A 49 -6.93 12.02 18.35
C HIS A 49 -7.63 12.92 17.31
N MET A 50 -7.62 12.53 16.03
CA MET A 50 -8.27 13.28 14.96
C MET A 50 -9.01 12.36 14.00
N TYR A 51 -9.96 12.92 13.26
CA TYR A 51 -10.60 12.24 12.14
C TYR A 51 -9.83 12.54 10.85
N VAL A 52 -9.40 11.49 10.16
CA VAL A 52 -8.65 11.56 8.90
C VAL A 52 -9.30 10.65 7.88
N SER A 53 -9.18 10.95 6.59
CA SER A 53 -9.73 10.02 5.59
C SER A 53 -8.92 8.73 5.55
N ALA A 54 -9.57 7.60 5.31
CA ALA A 54 -8.90 6.31 5.19
C ALA A 54 -7.83 6.33 4.09
N ARG A 55 -8.08 7.05 2.97
CA ARG A 55 -7.08 7.24 1.90
C ARG A 55 -5.85 7.99 2.42
N GLN A 56 -6.02 9.10 3.12
CA GLN A 56 -4.89 9.87 3.67
C GLN A 56 -4.02 9.01 4.59
N LEU A 57 -4.66 8.19 5.42
CA LEU A 57 -3.94 7.32 6.35
C LEU A 57 -3.18 6.20 5.63
N VAL A 58 -3.79 5.59 4.61
CA VAL A 58 -3.12 4.60 3.74
C VAL A 58 -1.92 5.23 3.02
N ASP A 59 -2.12 6.39 2.39
CA ASP A 59 -1.07 7.05 1.61
C ASP A 59 0.12 7.44 2.50
N ALA A 60 -0.13 7.91 3.73
CA ALA A 60 0.90 8.21 4.70
C ALA A 60 1.74 6.98 5.08
N VAL A 61 1.08 5.85 5.41
CA VAL A 61 1.77 4.60 5.77
C VAL A 61 2.56 4.04 4.59
N VAL A 62 2.00 4.09 3.38
CA VAL A 62 2.68 3.65 2.16
C VAL A 62 3.92 4.51 1.89
N GLN A 63 3.82 5.84 2.02
CA GLN A 63 4.96 6.74 1.83
C GLN A 63 6.11 6.47 2.81
N GLU A 64 5.81 6.18 4.08
CA GLU A 64 6.83 5.82 5.08
C GLU A 64 7.53 4.48 4.76
N THR A 65 6.84 3.59 4.04
CA THR A 65 7.33 2.25 3.69
C THR A 65 8.35 2.24 2.54
N VAL A 66 8.46 3.33 1.76
CA VAL A 66 9.28 3.44 0.53
C VAL A 66 10.80 3.25 0.76
N THR A 67 11.27 3.20 2.00
CA THR A 67 12.69 3.46 2.31
C THR A 67 13.67 2.29 2.18
N GLN A 68 13.24 1.02 2.00
CA GLN A 68 14.18 -0.11 2.18
C GLN A 68 14.47 -1.03 0.99
N ASN A 69 13.60 -1.25 -0.01
CA ASN A 69 13.89 -2.12 -1.16
C ASN A 69 12.91 -1.92 -2.34
N GLY A 70 12.59 -0.66 -2.68
CA GLY A 70 11.59 -0.32 -3.71
C GLY A 70 11.99 -0.63 -5.16
N HIS A 71 13.12 -1.32 -5.40
CA HIS A 71 13.61 -1.62 -6.74
C HIS A 71 12.94 -2.85 -7.38
N VAL A 72 12.29 -3.70 -6.59
CA VAL A 72 11.47 -4.83 -7.05
C VAL A 72 10.02 -4.55 -6.69
N ALA A 73 9.14 -4.52 -7.69
CA ALA A 73 7.74 -4.10 -7.52
C ALA A 73 6.99 -4.99 -6.53
N GLU A 74 7.21 -6.30 -6.59
CA GLU A 74 6.58 -7.30 -5.74
C GLU A 74 7.00 -7.14 -4.27
N VAL A 75 8.26 -6.79 -4.02
CA VAL A 75 8.78 -6.49 -2.68
C VAL A 75 8.16 -5.20 -2.13
N TYR A 76 8.02 -4.19 -2.99
CA TYR A 76 7.35 -2.94 -2.63
C TYR A 76 5.88 -3.18 -2.27
N GLU A 77 5.14 -3.89 -3.11
CA GLU A 77 3.73 -4.22 -2.87
C GLU A 77 3.53 -5.03 -1.59
N TYR A 78 4.36 -6.05 -1.36
CA TYR A 78 4.33 -6.84 -0.12
C TYR A 78 4.61 -5.98 1.12
N SER A 79 5.60 -5.10 1.05
CA SER A 79 5.95 -4.20 2.15
C SER A 79 4.80 -3.25 2.48
N CYS A 80 4.17 -2.67 1.46
CA CYS A 80 3.00 -1.80 1.61
C CYS A 80 1.81 -2.55 2.22
N ALA A 81 1.53 -3.77 1.74
CA ALA A 81 0.47 -4.61 2.31
C ALA A 81 0.73 -4.90 3.80
N CYS A 82 1.95 -5.29 4.16
CA CYS A 82 2.35 -5.51 5.55
C CYS A 82 2.14 -4.27 6.43
N ALA A 83 2.51 -3.09 5.94
CA ALA A 83 2.37 -1.85 6.67
C ALA A 83 0.89 -1.49 6.90
N VAL A 84 0.04 -1.68 5.89
CA VAL A 84 -1.40 -1.44 6.00
C VAL A 84 -2.08 -2.46 6.93
N HIS A 85 -1.70 -3.73 6.89
CA HIS A 85 -2.21 -4.74 7.83
C HIS A 85 -1.84 -4.39 9.28
N LYS A 86 -0.59 -4.00 9.54
CA LYS A 86 -0.17 -3.51 10.87
C LYS A 86 -0.96 -2.29 11.32
N LEU A 87 -1.24 -1.35 10.41
CA LEU A 87 -2.10 -0.20 10.70
C LEU A 87 -3.51 -0.65 11.09
N GLN A 88 -4.11 -1.57 10.33
CA GLN A 88 -5.45 -2.11 10.62
C GLN A 88 -5.52 -2.74 12.03
N ASP A 89 -4.47 -3.39 12.52
CA ASP A 89 -4.42 -3.98 13.86
C ASP A 89 -4.40 -2.93 14.99
N SER A 90 -4.00 -1.70 14.69
CA SER A 90 -3.97 -0.58 15.65
C SER A 90 -5.28 0.23 15.70
N LEU A 91 -6.24 -0.08 14.84
CA LEU A 91 -7.50 0.64 14.68
C LEU A 91 -8.68 -0.15 15.26
N THR A 92 -9.84 0.50 15.38
CA THR A 92 -11.08 -0.22 15.66
C THR A 92 -11.42 -1.16 14.50
N PRO A 93 -12.16 -2.26 14.71
CA PRO A 93 -12.50 -3.19 13.62
C PRO A 93 -13.21 -2.52 12.43
N ALA A 94 -14.05 -1.51 12.70
CA ALA A 94 -14.72 -0.74 11.66
C ALA A 94 -13.71 0.11 10.87
N ASP A 95 -12.94 0.95 11.55
CA ASP A 95 -11.95 1.84 10.93
C ASP A 95 -10.89 1.05 10.15
N GLY A 96 -10.37 -0.03 10.75
CA GLY A 96 -9.42 -0.94 10.13
C GLY A 96 -9.97 -1.55 8.84
N ARG A 97 -11.26 -1.91 8.81
CA ARG A 97 -11.91 -2.41 7.59
C ARG A 97 -12.00 -1.34 6.50
N ALA A 98 -12.35 -0.10 6.83
CA ALA A 98 -12.37 0.99 5.86
C ALA A 98 -10.98 1.26 5.27
N VAL A 99 -9.94 1.24 6.12
CA VAL A 99 -8.53 1.36 5.70
C VAL A 99 -8.12 0.22 4.77
N MET A 100 -8.47 -1.03 5.09
CA MET A 100 -8.17 -2.19 4.24
C MET A 100 -8.87 -2.12 2.88
N LEU A 101 -10.13 -1.70 2.85
CA LEU A 101 -10.85 -1.51 1.59
C LEU A 101 -10.25 -0.36 0.77
N ALA A 102 -9.90 0.76 1.41
CA ALA A 102 -9.28 1.91 0.76
C ALA A 102 -7.89 1.60 0.19
N SER A 103 -7.13 0.74 0.87
CA SER A 103 -5.78 0.35 0.43
C SER A 103 -5.81 -0.56 -0.79
N GLY A 104 -6.86 -1.37 -0.95
CA GLY A 104 -6.92 -2.41 -1.98
C GLY A 104 -6.23 -3.72 -1.57
N TYR A 105 -5.74 -3.82 -0.33
CA TYR A 105 -5.18 -5.05 0.22
C TYR A 105 -6.21 -5.91 0.97
N TYR A 106 -7.48 -5.51 0.95
CA TYR A 106 -8.55 -6.29 1.55
C TYR A 106 -8.66 -7.70 0.91
N GLY A 107 -8.54 -8.74 1.73
CA GLY A 107 -8.63 -10.14 1.29
C GLY A 107 -7.37 -10.66 0.60
N VAL A 108 -6.28 -9.90 0.60
CA VAL A 108 -5.00 -10.35 0.07
C VAL A 108 -4.30 -11.29 1.07
N ASP A 109 -3.66 -12.33 0.55
CA ASP A 109 -2.87 -13.26 1.33
C ASP A 109 -1.40 -12.80 1.38
N LEU A 110 -0.96 -12.39 2.58
CA LEU A 110 0.40 -11.92 2.82
C LEU A 110 1.46 -13.02 2.61
N ASP A 111 1.14 -14.29 2.86
CA ASP A 111 2.08 -15.39 2.62
C ASP A 111 2.33 -15.58 1.12
N VAL A 112 1.28 -15.48 0.30
CA VAL A 112 1.39 -15.51 -1.17
C VAL A 112 2.20 -14.32 -1.67
N MET A 113 1.92 -13.11 -1.17
CA MET A 113 2.70 -11.92 -1.54
C MET A 113 4.17 -12.06 -1.15
N ARG A 114 4.48 -12.60 0.03
CA ARG A 114 5.86 -12.87 0.46
C ARG A 114 6.55 -13.82 -0.52
N THR A 115 5.92 -14.94 -0.87
CA THR A 115 6.48 -15.90 -1.82
C THR A 115 6.75 -15.27 -3.19
N ASN A 116 5.83 -14.44 -3.68
CA ASN A 116 6.01 -13.72 -4.95
C ASN A 116 7.17 -12.72 -4.86
N ALA A 117 7.28 -11.98 -3.76
CA ALA A 117 8.38 -11.05 -3.52
C ALA A 117 9.74 -11.76 -3.48
N ASP A 118 9.85 -12.89 -2.77
CA ASP A 118 11.07 -13.70 -2.70
C ASP A 118 11.48 -14.24 -4.08
N GLN A 119 10.50 -14.69 -4.87
CA GLN A 119 10.77 -15.17 -6.24
C GLN A 119 11.25 -14.02 -7.14
N ALA A 120 10.60 -12.86 -7.08
CA ALA A 120 10.98 -11.70 -7.87
C ALA A 120 12.40 -11.21 -7.56
N VAL A 121 12.83 -11.26 -6.29
CA VAL A 121 14.21 -10.96 -5.90
C VAL A 121 15.20 -11.95 -6.50
N ARG A 122 14.89 -13.25 -6.48
CA ARG A 122 15.74 -14.29 -7.08
C ARG A 122 15.86 -14.10 -8.60
N ASP A 123 14.75 -13.83 -9.27
CA ASP A 123 14.72 -13.59 -10.71
C ASP A 123 15.52 -12.33 -11.09
N ALA A 124 15.38 -11.25 -10.30
CA ALA A 124 16.16 -10.04 -10.49
C ALA A 124 17.67 -10.29 -10.29
N ALA A 125 18.06 -11.03 -9.26
CA ALA A 125 19.45 -11.38 -9.00
C ALA A 125 20.04 -12.25 -10.13
N GLN A 126 19.28 -13.22 -10.62
CA GLN A 126 19.70 -14.08 -11.74
C GLN A 126 19.92 -13.26 -13.02
N ARG A 127 19.00 -12.35 -13.36
CA ARG A 127 19.14 -11.47 -14.53
C ARG A 127 20.39 -10.60 -14.44
N LEU A 128 20.65 -10.00 -13.27
CA LEU A 128 21.86 -9.19 -13.06
C LEU A 128 23.15 -10.02 -13.23
N TYR A 129 23.13 -11.29 -12.83
CA TYR A 129 24.25 -12.20 -13.02
C TYR A 129 24.46 -12.57 -14.50
N GLU A 130 23.38 -12.88 -15.22
CA GLU A 130 23.41 -13.17 -16.66
C GLU A 130 23.89 -11.96 -17.47
N ASP A 131 23.42 -10.76 -17.14
CA ASP A 131 23.86 -9.51 -17.75
C ASP A 131 25.35 -9.26 -17.52
N TRP A 132 25.84 -9.52 -16.30
CA TRP A 132 27.26 -9.37 -15.98
C TRP A 132 28.14 -10.34 -16.79
N LEU A 133 27.74 -11.60 -16.91
CA LEU A 133 28.45 -12.59 -17.74
C LEU A 133 28.48 -12.16 -19.21
N ALA A 134 27.37 -11.65 -19.75
CA ALA A 134 27.29 -11.18 -21.12
C ALA A 134 28.21 -9.96 -21.38
N ILE A 135 28.35 -9.06 -20.41
CA ILE A 135 29.28 -7.92 -20.49
C ILE A 135 30.73 -8.41 -20.53
N ASP A 136 31.11 -9.36 -19.67
CA ASP A 136 32.47 -9.87 -19.60
C ASP A 136 32.87 -10.59 -20.91
N GLU A 137 31.99 -11.46 -21.43
CA GLU A 137 32.22 -12.11 -22.72
C GLU A 137 32.42 -11.11 -23.88
N ASN A 138 31.59 -10.07 -23.93
CA ASN A 138 31.69 -9.04 -24.97
C ASN A 138 32.98 -8.20 -24.82
N THR A 139 33.44 -7.98 -23.59
CA THR A 139 34.69 -7.29 -23.29
C THR A 139 35.89 -8.11 -23.73
N MET A 140 35.90 -9.41 -23.44
CA MET A 140 36.95 -10.33 -23.91
C MET A 140 36.99 -10.42 -25.45
N LYS A 141 35.83 -10.56 -26.11
CA LYS A 141 35.73 -10.58 -27.58
C LYS A 141 36.24 -9.29 -28.22
N ARG A 142 36.00 -8.12 -27.61
CA ARG A 142 36.54 -6.82 -28.07
C ARG A 142 38.06 -6.75 -27.96
N ASN A 143 38.62 -7.18 -26.84
CA ASN A 143 40.06 -7.13 -26.60
C ASN A 143 40.84 -8.04 -27.56
N GLN A 144 40.32 -9.24 -27.87
CA GLN A 144 40.91 -10.14 -28.87
C GLN A 144 40.94 -9.55 -30.30
N ARG A 145 39.91 -8.77 -30.68
CA ARG A 145 39.87 -8.12 -32.01
C ARG A 145 40.85 -6.95 -32.13
N ASN A 146 41.13 -6.26 -31.02
CA ASN A 146 42.03 -5.10 -31.02
C ASN A 146 43.50 -5.47 -30.83
N GLY A 147 43.82 -6.60 -30.22
CA GLY A 147 45.21 -7.08 -30.04
C GLY A 147 45.83 -7.78 -31.27
N ASN A 148 45.05 -8.01 -32.33
CA ASN A 148 45.51 -8.59 -33.61
C ASN A 148 45.78 -7.53 -34.71
N ARG A 149 45.94 -6.25 -34.33
CA ARG A 149 46.38 -5.15 -35.20
C ARG A 149 47.76 -4.68 -34.79
#